data_AF-A0A3A4SGX7-F1
#
_entry.id   AF-A0A3A4SGX7-F1
#
_cell.length_a   1.000
_cell.length_b   1.000
_cell.length_c   1.000
_cell.angle_alpha   90.00
_cell.angle_beta   90.00
_cell.angle_gamma   90.00
#
_symmetry.space_group_name_H-M   'P 1'
#
loop_
_entity.id
_entity.type
_entity.pdbx_description
1 polymer ?
#
loop_
_entity_poly.entity_id
_entity_poly.type
_entity_poly.pdbx_seq_one_letter_code
_entity_poly.pdbx_strand_id
1 'polypeptide(L)'
;MKVRINPYGFIGFGLASPFALTQEWSLPEFCWSTWLAGLVYAWACIFTALIEIILTARSEKSFYDGRLPFLQFLSLNAFLAVMIAFSVTTGFVAFQIYNYLFGFYGLFLSVFSEMAPLSLFGRNGFINSDFFTPVMYLVDCFWPMAAGVLATNWRDFFRKTPWKRMALPFHKEILRIHLMIIAMPFFSLMAWAIVKDAYQPVTILLLMGLFYLLPQKTPEDPSGIRMEAL
;
A
#
# COMPACT_ATOMS: atom_id res chain seq x y z
N MET A 1 12.33 1.10 23.00
CA MET A 1 11.67 1.54 21.75
C MET A 1 12.74 1.93 20.73
N LYS A 2 13.09 1.08 19.75
CA LYS A 2 14.13 1.39 18.76
C LYS A 2 13.49 1.90 17.47
N VAL A 3 13.50 3.21 17.28
CA VAL A 3 13.20 3.85 16.00
C VAL A 3 14.33 3.49 15.04
N ARG A 4 14.07 2.60 14.08
CA ARG A 4 15.01 2.32 12.99
C ARG A 4 14.55 3.06 11.75
N ILE A 5 15.40 3.96 11.26
CA ILE A 5 15.25 4.55 9.94
C ILE A 5 15.22 3.41 8.93
N ASN A 6 14.20 3.37 8.07
CA ASN A 6 14.10 2.37 7.02
C ASN A 6 15.04 2.77 5.88
N PRO A 7 16.20 2.10 5.67
CA PRO A 7 17.13 2.50 4.62
C PRO A 7 16.50 2.38 3.21
N TYR A 8 15.50 1.51 3.05
CA TYR A 8 14.76 1.37 1.79
C TYR A 8 13.83 2.56 1.50
N GLY A 9 13.49 3.36 2.53
CA GLY A 9 12.77 4.61 2.34
C GLY A 9 13.55 5.60 1.47
N PHE A 10 14.88 5.64 1.57
CA PHE A 10 15.71 6.47 0.69
C PHE A 10 15.65 6.02 -0.76
N ILE A 11 15.43 4.73 -1.02
CA ILE A 11 15.26 4.21 -2.39
C ILE A 11 13.92 4.70 -2.95
N GLY A 12 12.83 4.57 -2.20
CA GLY A 12 11.52 5.08 -2.63
C GLY A 12 11.53 6.59 -2.85
N PHE A 13 12.09 7.34 -1.89
CA PHE A 13 12.25 8.78 -1.99
C PHE A 13 13.14 9.18 -3.17
N GLY A 14 14.30 8.55 -3.32
CA GLY A 14 15.25 8.84 -4.40
C GLY A 14 14.75 8.43 -5.78
N LEU A 15 13.80 7.49 -5.86
CA LEU A 15 13.15 7.13 -7.12
C LEU A 15 12.04 8.13 -7.48
N ALA A 16 11.18 8.50 -6.54
CA ALA A 16 10.01 9.32 -6.84
C ALA A 16 10.32 10.82 -6.91
N SER A 17 11.24 11.32 -6.07
CA SER A 17 11.53 12.76 -6.00
C SER A 17 12.13 13.36 -7.28
N PRO A 18 13.05 12.71 -8.03
CA PRO A 18 13.55 13.27 -9.28
C PRO A 18 12.43 13.41 -10.32
N PHE A 19 11.52 12.42 -10.39
CA PHE A 19 10.38 12.47 -11.30
C PHE A 19 9.41 13.59 -10.93
N ALA A 20 9.11 13.75 -9.64
CA ALA A 20 8.25 14.84 -9.18
C ALA A 20 8.82 16.22 -9.54
N LEU A 21 10.14 16.38 -9.50
CA LEU A 21 10.79 17.64 -9.86
C LEU A 21 10.90 17.84 -11.37
N THR A 22 11.28 16.83 -12.14
CA THR A 22 11.49 16.97 -13.59
C THR A 22 10.20 17.03 -14.38
N GLN A 23 9.12 16.46 -13.85
CA GLN A 23 7.78 16.52 -14.45
C GLN A 23 6.89 17.58 -13.80
N GLU A 24 7.46 18.40 -12.91
CA GLU A 24 6.77 19.53 -12.26
C GLU A 24 5.41 19.13 -11.66
N TRP A 25 5.40 18.04 -10.88
CA TRP A 25 4.15 17.55 -10.31
C TRP A 25 3.50 18.63 -9.46
N SER A 26 2.21 18.78 -9.64
CA SER A 26 1.33 19.58 -8.80
C SER A 26 0.97 18.82 -7.52
N LEU A 27 0.47 19.55 -6.51
CA LEU A 27 0.00 18.94 -5.28
C LEU A 27 -1.14 17.92 -5.50
N PRO A 28 -2.16 18.18 -6.35
CA PRO A 28 -3.17 17.18 -6.67
C PRO A 28 -2.59 15.90 -7.28
N GLU A 29 -1.67 16.02 -8.23
CA GLU A 29 -0.96 14.88 -8.85
C GLU A 29 -0.21 14.05 -7.81
N PHE A 30 0.49 14.73 -6.90
CA PHE A 30 1.16 14.06 -5.79
C PHE A 30 0.16 13.28 -4.89
N CYS A 31 -1.02 13.83 -4.62
CA CYS A 31 -2.02 13.13 -3.82
C CYS A 31 -2.59 11.90 -4.54
N TRP A 32 -2.88 12.02 -5.83
CA TRP A 32 -3.34 10.90 -6.65
C TRP A 32 -2.29 9.81 -6.81
N SER A 33 -1.02 10.18 -6.99
CA SER A 33 0.10 9.23 -7.04
C SER A 33 0.30 8.48 -5.71
N THR A 34 0.07 9.16 -4.58
CA THR A 34 0.10 8.56 -3.25
C THR A 34 -1.04 7.55 -3.07
N TRP A 35 -2.25 7.94 -3.47
CA TRP A 35 -3.42 7.06 -3.46
C TRP A 35 -3.17 5.81 -4.33
N LEU A 36 -2.62 5.98 -5.53
CA LEU A 36 -2.22 4.88 -6.41
C LEU A 36 -1.21 3.96 -5.71
N ALA A 37 -0.19 4.53 -5.08
CA ALA A 37 0.86 3.74 -4.44
C ALA A 37 0.30 2.87 -3.30
N GLY A 38 -0.67 3.38 -2.54
CA GLY A 38 -1.41 2.60 -1.54
C GLY A 38 -2.23 1.47 -2.15
N LEU A 39 -2.93 1.73 -3.26
CA LEU A 39 -3.73 0.73 -3.98
C LEU A 39 -2.85 -0.41 -4.51
N VAL A 40 -1.76 -0.06 -5.21
CA VAL A 40 -0.81 -1.02 -5.78
C VAL A 40 -0.13 -1.83 -4.67
N TYR A 41 0.21 -1.21 -3.54
CA TYR A 41 0.74 -1.93 -2.40
C TYR A 41 -0.26 -2.94 -1.82
N ALA A 42 -1.54 -2.57 -1.74
CA ALA A 42 -2.59 -3.49 -1.29
C ALA A 42 -2.74 -4.68 -2.23
N TRP A 43 -2.77 -4.44 -3.54
CA TRP A 43 -2.80 -5.49 -4.55
C TRP A 43 -1.58 -6.41 -4.48
N ALA A 44 -0.38 -5.85 -4.33
CA ALA A 44 0.85 -6.63 -4.17
C ALA A 44 0.81 -7.49 -2.90
N CYS A 45 0.29 -6.98 -1.78
CA CYS A 45 0.12 -7.76 -0.56
C CYS A 45 -0.80 -8.97 -0.76
N ILE A 46 -1.94 -8.78 -1.43
CA ILE A 46 -2.89 -9.86 -1.72
C ILE A 46 -2.27 -10.89 -2.66
N PHE A 47 -1.70 -10.43 -3.77
CA PHE A 47 -1.14 -11.29 -4.80
C PHE A 47 0.02 -12.14 -4.27
N THR A 48 0.96 -11.52 -3.55
CA THR A 48 2.09 -12.24 -2.95
C THR A 48 1.64 -13.21 -1.85
N ALA A 49 0.62 -12.87 -1.07
CA ALA A 49 0.05 -13.78 -0.08
C ALA A 49 -0.61 -15.01 -0.74
N LEU A 50 -1.35 -14.80 -1.84
CA LEU A 50 -1.95 -15.90 -2.61
C LEU A 50 -0.89 -16.85 -3.15
N ILE A 51 0.13 -16.31 -3.80
CA ILE A 51 1.24 -17.10 -4.34
C ILE A 51 1.90 -17.92 -3.23
N GLU A 52 2.21 -17.29 -2.10
CA GLU A 52 2.87 -17.98 -0.98
C GLU A 52 2.00 -19.11 -0.42
N ILE A 53 0.70 -18.88 -0.20
CA ILE A 53 -0.22 -19.94 0.28
C ILE A 53 -0.24 -21.11 -0.69
N ILE A 54 -0.35 -20.84 -2.00
CA ILE A 54 -0.41 -21.89 -3.02
C ILE A 54 0.91 -22.68 -3.07
N LEU A 55 2.05 -22.00 -2.99
CA LEU A 55 3.37 -22.63 -3.04
C LEU A 55 3.72 -23.40 -1.76
N THR A 56 3.29 -22.93 -0.57
CA THR A 56 3.62 -23.57 0.72
C THR A 56 2.55 -24.54 1.22
N ALA A 57 1.36 -24.60 0.60
CA ALA A 57 0.27 -25.47 1.02
C ALA A 57 0.71 -26.91 1.23
N ARG A 58 1.53 -27.46 0.32
CA ARG A 58 2.03 -28.84 0.43
C ARG A 58 2.88 -29.05 1.68
N SER A 59 3.81 -28.14 1.98
CA SER A 59 4.71 -28.24 3.14
C SER A 59 4.00 -27.98 4.46
N GLU A 60 2.93 -27.19 4.45
CA GLU A 60 2.18 -26.83 5.66
C GLU A 60 1.06 -27.82 6.00
N LYS A 61 0.82 -28.87 5.19
CA LYS A 61 -0.27 -29.84 5.47
C LYS A 61 -0.20 -30.40 6.89
N SER A 62 0.98 -30.78 7.38
CA SER A 62 1.15 -31.30 8.75
C SER A 62 0.83 -30.26 9.83
N PHE A 63 1.05 -28.98 9.55
CA PHE A 63 0.67 -27.88 10.43
C PHE A 63 -0.85 -27.70 10.47
N TYR A 64 -1.53 -27.77 9.32
CA TYR A 64 -3.00 -27.68 9.25
C TYR A 64 -3.68 -28.91 9.84
N ASP A 65 -3.14 -30.11 9.60
CA ASP A 65 -3.63 -31.37 10.16
C ASP A 65 -3.69 -31.29 11.70
N GLY A 66 -2.70 -30.66 12.34
CA GLY A 66 -2.68 -30.47 13.80
C GLY A 66 -3.66 -29.43 14.35
N ARG A 67 -4.18 -28.51 13.52
CA ARG A 67 -5.12 -27.44 13.95
C ARG A 67 -6.56 -27.68 13.53
N LEU A 68 -6.77 -28.39 12.42
CA LEU A 68 -8.08 -28.58 11.80
C LEU A 68 -8.27 -30.08 11.53
N PRO A 69 -8.84 -30.83 12.48
CA PRO A 69 -8.93 -32.29 12.41
C PRO A 69 -9.75 -32.79 11.19
N PHE A 70 -10.65 -31.97 10.65
CA PHE A 70 -11.41 -32.33 9.44
C PHE A 70 -10.57 -32.35 8.16
N LEU A 71 -9.42 -31.65 8.12
CA LEU A 71 -8.53 -31.65 6.95
C LEU A 71 -7.66 -32.91 6.87
N GLN A 72 -7.51 -33.65 7.97
CA GLN A 72 -6.70 -34.86 8.04
C GLN A 72 -7.23 -35.97 7.12
N PHE A 73 -8.55 -36.01 6.90
CA PHE A 73 -9.21 -37.01 6.06
C PHE A 73 -9.02 -36.76 4.55
N LEU A 74 -8.48 -35.60 4.17
CA LEU A 74 -8.27 -35.26 2.77
C LEU A 74 -6.96 -35.88 2.25
N SER A 75 -7.03 -36.45 1.05
CA SER A 75 -5.83 -36.77 0.28
C SER A 75 -5.04 -35.49 0.00
N LEU A 76 -3.73 -35.60 -0.24
CA LEU A 76 -2.89 -34.41 -0.49
C LEU A 76 -3.44 -33.55 -1.65
N ASN A 77 -3.93 -34.18 -2.72
CA ASN A 77 -4.48 -33.45 -3.87
C ASN A 77 -5.80 -32.75 -3.52
N ALA A 78 -6.67 -33.39 -2.73
CA ALA A 78 -7.92 -32.77 -2.26
C ALA A 78 -7.62 -31.60 -1.31
N PHE A 79 -6.64 -31.75 -0.41
CA PHE A 79 -6.18 -30.68 0.47
C PHE A 79 -5.65 -29.49 -0.33
N LEU A 80 -4.80 -29.72 -1.34
CA LEU A 80 -4.27 -28.66 -2.20
C LEU A 80 -5.39 -27.94 -2.97
N ALA A 81 -6.34 -28.69 -3.54
CA ALA A 81 -7.48 -28.10 -4.24
C ALA A 81 -8.33 -27.21 -3.32
N VAL A 82 -8.61 -27.67 -2.09
CA VAL A 82 -9.32 -26.90 -1.07
C VAL A 82 -8.55 -25.64 -0.70
N MET A 83 -7.24 -25.74 -0.45
CA MET A 83 -6.40 -24.59 -0.10
C MET A 83 -6.32 -23.56 -1.23
N ILE A 84 -6.15 -24.01 -2.48
CA ILE A 84 -6.15 -23.13 -3.66
C ILE A 84 -7.51 -22.42 -3.75
N ALA A 85 -8.61 -23.17 -3.76
CA ALA A 85 -9.95 -22.59 -3.85
C ALA A 85 -10.21 -21.58 -2.73
N PHE A 86 -9.93 -21.97 -1.48
CA PHE A 86 -10.11 -21.10 -0.31
C PHE A 86 -9.24 -19.85 -0.37
N SER A 87 -7.97 -19.98 -0.77
CA SER A 87 -7.06 -18.85 -0.93
C SER A 87 -7.56 -17.90 -2.01
N VAL A 88 -7.92 -18.41 -3.19
CA VAL A 88 -8.39 -17.60 -4.33
C VAL A 88 -9.68 -16.87 -3.97
N THR A 89 -10.64 -17.54 -3.33
CA THR A 89 -11.86 -16.91 -2.84
C THR A 89 -11.55 -15.81 -1.82
N THR A 90 -10.70 -16.08 -0.83
CA THR A 90 -10.35 -15.09 0.20
C THR A 90 -9.61 -13.89 -0.39
N GLY A 91 -8.66 -14.14 -1.30
CA GLY A 91 -7.93 -13.09 -2.00
C GLY A 91 -8.83 -12.26 -2.91
N PHE A 92 -9.79 -12.87 -3.60
CA PHE A 92 -10.79 -12.16 -4.40
C PHE A 92 -11.66 -11.26 -3.51
N VAL A 93 -12.16 -11.78 -2.39
CA VAL A 93 -12.93 -10.97 -1.42
C VAL A 93 -12.08 -9.81 -0.89
N ALA A 94 -10.83 -10.06 -0.50
CA ALA A 94 -9.93 -9.01 -0.04
C ALA A 94 -9.70 -7.95 -1.14
N PHE A 95 -9.46 -8.38 -2.38
CA PHE A 95 -9.28 -7.48 -3.53
C PHE A 95 -10.48 -6.57 -3.75
N GLN A 96 -11.70 -7.13 -3.70
CA GLN A 96 -12.94 -6.34 -3.83
C GLN A 96 -13.10 -5.33 -2.69
N ILE A 97 -12.84 -5.74 -1.44
CA ILE A 97 -12.91 -4.86 -0.28
C ILE A 97 -11.92 -3.68 -0.46
N TYR A 98 -10.69 -3.95 -0.89
CA TYR A 98 -9.71 -2.89 -1.10
C TYR A 98 -10.07 -1.98 -2.27
N ASN A 99 -10.58 -2.50 -3.39
CA ASN A 99 -11.04 -1.65 -4.49
C ASN A 99 -12.20 -0.76 -4.06
N TYR A 100 -13.14 -1.29 -3.28
CA TYR A 100 -14.24 -0.49 -2.73
C TYR A 100 -13.72 0.61 -1.79
N LEU A 101 -12.82 0.25 -0.86
CA LEU A 101 -12.24 1.20 0.09
C LEU A 101 -11.42 2.30 -0.61
N PHE A 102 -10.55 1.92 -1.55
CA PHE A 102 -9.76 2.87 -2.33
C PHE A 102 -10.64 3.66 -3.31
N GLY A 103 -11.71 3.08 -3.84
CA GLY A 103 -12.74 3.80 -4.59
C GLY A 103 -13.38 4.89 -3.76
N PHE A 104 -13.77 4.59 -2.52
CA PHE A 104 -14.27 5.58 -1.57
C PHE A 104 -13.23 6.68 -1.31
N TYR A 105 -11.98 6.35 -0.97
CA TYR A 105 -10.93 7.36 -0.78
C TYR A 105 -10.63 8.17 -2.05
N GLY A 106 -10.71 7.55 -3.22
CA GLY A 106 -10.53 8.21 -4.51
C GLY A 106 -11.64 9.23 -4.79
N LEU A 107 -12.88 8.92 -4.42
CA LEU A 107 -13.99 9.88 -4.49
C LEU A 107 -13.74 11.09 -3.59
N PHE A 108 -13.36 10.89 -2.33
CA PHE A 108 -13.01 11.99 -1.44
C PHE A 108 -11.84 12.80 -2.00
N LEU A 109 -10.81 12.13 -2.52
CA LEU A 109 -9.67 12.79 -3.10
C LEU A 109 -10.06 13.65 -4.31
N SER A 110 -10.98 13.18 -5.15
CA SER A 110 -11.45 13.95 -6.31
C SER A 110 -12.15 15.26 -5.94
N VAL A 111 -12.74 15.36 -4.74
CA VAL A 111 -13.34 16.60 -4.24
C VAL A 111 -12.27 17.63 -3.85
N PHE A 112 -11.15 17.18 -3.28
CA PHE A 112 -10.12 18.06 -2.73
C PHE A 112 -8.89 18.25 -3.64
N SER A 113 -8.73 17.40 -4.66
CA SER A 113 -7.53 17.29 -5.47
C SER A 113 -7.90 17.05 -6.93
N GLU A 114 -8.62 18.01 -7.52
CA GLU A 114 -8.93 18.03 -8.95
C GLU A 114 -7.65 17.99 -9.79
N MET A 115 -7.64 17.17 -10.83
CA MET A 115 -6.49 16.95 -11.71
C MET A 115 -6.95 16.85 -13.17
N ALA A 116 -6.11 17.30 -14.11
CA ALA A 116 -6.34 16.99 -15.53
C ALA A 116 -5.98 15.51 -15.83
N PRO A 117 -6.67 14.83 -16.76
CA PRO A 117 -7.84 15.29 -17.52
C PRO A 117 -9.12 15.21 -16.68
N LEU A 118 -9.97 16.24 -16.80
CA LEU A 118 -11.24 16.34 -16.07
C LEU A 118 -12.28 15.26 -16.46
N SER A 119 -12.06 14.59 -17.60
CA SER A 119 -12.83 13.40 -17.99
C SER A 119 -12.56 12.19 -17.10
N LEU A 120 -11.44 12.18 -16.36
CA LEU A 120 -11.08 11.15 -15.39
C LEU A 120 -11.23 11.65 -13.95
N PHE A 121 -10.74 12.87 -13.66
CA PHE A 121 -10.70 13.45 -12.31
C PHE A 121 -11.49 14.77 -12.24
N GLY A 122 -12.79 14.71 -12.52
CA GLY A 122 -13.61 15.91 -12.72
C GLY A 122 -13.95 16.70 -11.46
N ARG A 123 -14.35 17.97 -11.69
CA ARG A 123 -14.83 18.95 -10.70
C ARG A 123 -16.01 18.52 -9.84
N ASN A 124 -16.73 17.48 -10.26
CA ASN A 124 -17.98 17.07 -9.66
C ASN A 124 -17.79 16.15 -8.44
N GLY A 125 -16.55 15.85 -8.04
CA GLY A 125 -16.27 14.95 -6.92
C GLY A 125 -16.52 13.47 -7.25
N PHE A 126 -16.49 13.12 -8.54
CA PHE A 126 -16.65 11.75 -9.03
C PHE A 126 -15.51 11.41 -9.99
N ILE A 127 -15.04 10.17 -9.90
CA ILE A 127 -14.31 9.53 -11.00
C ILE A 127 -15.30 9.45 -12.17
N ASN A 128 -15.06 10.23 -13.22
CA ASN A 128 -16.00 10.39 -14.34
C ASN A 128 -15.95 9.21 -15.34
N SER A 129 -15.21 8.16 -15.01
CA SER A 129 -15.02 6.93 -15.79
C SER A 129 -15.17 5.68 -14.91
N ASP A 130 -14.91 4.49 -15.46
CA ASP A 130 -14.72 3.29 -14.64
C ASP A 130 -13.51 3.45 -13.69
N PHE A 131 -13.43 2.63 -12.65
CA PHE A 131 -12.37 2.69 -11.64
C PHE A 131 -10.97 2.42 -12.21
N PHE A 132 -10.85 1.59 -13.24
CA PHE A 132 -9.56 1.12 -13.73
C PHE A 132 -8.91 2.08 -14.71
N THR A 133 -9.68 2.80 -15.53
CA THR A 133 -9.14 3.77 -16.50
C THR A 133 -8.28 4.87 -15.83
N PRO A 134 -8.71 5.55 -14.76
CA PRO A 134 -7.89 6.52 -14.02
C PRO A 134 -6.70 5.85 -13.34
N VAL A 135 -6.87 4.63 -12.82
CA VAL A 135 -5.76 3.88 -12.23
C VAL A 135 -4.66 3.65 -13.26
N MET A 136 -5.02 3.21 -14.48
CA MET A 136 -4.05 2.99 -15.56
C MET A 136 -3.36 4.28 -15.96
N TYR A 137 -4.12 5.37 -16.12
CA TYR A 137 -3.54 6.69 -16.38
C TYR A 137 -2.55 7.12 -15.28
N LEU A 138 -2.90 6.92 -14.01
CA LEU A 138 -2.01 7.24 -12.89
C LEU A 138 -0.78 6.35 -12.87
N VAL A 139 -0.88 5.08 -13.26
CA VAL A 139 0.27 4.20 -13.41
C VAL A 139 1.19 4.74 -14.50
N ASP A 140 0.66 5.07 -15.67
CA ASP A 140 1.49 5.55 -16.79
C ASP A 140 2.26 6.83 -16.43
N CYS A 141 1.63 7.77 -15.72
CA CYS A 141 2.24 9.05 -15.36
C CYS A 141 3.05 9.01 -14.05
N PHE A 142 2.60 8.24 -13.06
CA PHE A 142 3.10 8.30 -11.67
C PHE A 142 3.55 6.95 -11.10
N TRP A 143 3.88 5.97 -11.96
CA TRP A 143 4.44 4.68 -11.53
C TRP A 143 5.63 4.78 -10.56
N PRO A 144 6.52 5.81 -10.57
CA PRO A 144 7.65 5.86 -9.65
C PRO A 144 7.22 5.86 -8.17
N MET A 145 6.03 6.42 -7.87
CA MET A 145 5.47 6.38 -6.52
C MET A 145 5.07 4.98 -6.10
N ALA A 146 4.35 4.26 -6.98
CA ALA A 146 3.97 2.88 -6.76
C ALA A 146 5.21 1.98 -6.62
N ALA A 147 6.16 2.07 -7.54
CA ALA A 147 7.41 1.33 -7.48
C ALA A 147 8.23 1.64 -6.23
N GLY A 148 8.30 2.93 -5.84
CA GLY A 148 8.98 3.36 -4.63
C GLY A 148 8.36 2.75 -3.37
N VAL A 149 7.04 2.65 -3.29
CA VAL A 149 6.35 2.01 -2.15
C VAL A 149 6.62 0.51 -2.11
N LEU A 150 6.56 -0.17 -3.25
CA LEU A 150 6.88 -1.59 -3.34
C LEU A 150 8.33 -1.87 -2.92
N ALA A 151 9.29 -1.07 -3.39
CA ALA A 151 10.70 -1.20 -3.02
C ALA A 151 10.93 -0.92 -1.53
N THR A 152 10.31 0.15 -1.00
CA THR A 152 10.45 0.54 0.41
C THR A 152 9.92 -0.54 1.35
N ASN A 153 8.84 -1.22 0.96
CA ASN A 153 8.13 -2.20 1.78
C ASN A 153 8.36 -3.65 1.30
N TRP A 154 9.38 -3.91 0.48
CA TRP A 154 9.57 -5.23 -0.15
C TRP A 154 9.60 -6.39 0.85
N ARG A 155 10.16 -6.15 2.05
CA ARG A 155 10.23 -7.14 3.13
C ARG A 155 8.87 -7.59 3.65
N ASP A 156 7.84 -6.75 3.56
CA ASP A 156 6.49 -7.13 3.98
C ASP A 156 5.92 -8.27 3.12
N PHE A 157 6.40 -8.40 1.87
CA PHE A 157 6.01 -9.45 0.93
C PHE A 157 6.69 -10.80 1.18
N PHE A 158 7.64 -10.90 2.11
CA PHE A 158 8.39 -12.15 2.34
C PHE A 158 8.50 -12.55 3.82
N ARG A 159 8.30 -11.63 4.78
CA ARG A 159 8.53 -11.92 6.21
C ARG A 159 7.28 -12.24 7.01
N LYS A 160 6.11 -11.80 6.55
CA LYS A 160 4.86 -11.93 7.31
C LYS A 160 4.08 -13.13 6.84
N THR A 161 3.34 -13.76 7.76
CA THR A 161 2.42 -14.83 7.40
C THR A 161 1.46 -14.34 6.31
N PRO A 162 1.15 -15.16 5.29
CA PRO A 162 0.34 -14.73 4.14
C PRO A 162 -0.99 -14.10 4.55
N TRP A 163 -1.67 -14.71 5.53
CA TRP A 163 -2.93 -14.20 6.07
C TRP A 163 -2.81 -12.83 6.72
N LYS A 164 -1.74 -12.57 7.49
CA LYS A 164 -1.49 -11.24 8.09
C LYS A 164 -1.10 -10.22 7.03
N ARG A 165 -0.45 -10.64 5.94
CA ARG A 165 -0.08 -9.76 4.83
C ARG A 165 -1.32 -9.20 4.13
N MET A 166 -2.37 -10.00 3.92
CA MET A 166 -3.62 -9.52 3.33
C MET A 166 -4.30 -8.41 4.14
N ALA A 167 -4.14 -8.39 5.47
CA ALA A 167 -4.70 -7.35 6.34
C ALA A 167 -3.77 -6.15 6.59
N LEU A 168 -2.52 -6.21 6.10
CA LEU A 168 -1.51 -5.20 6.37
C LEU A 168 -1.85 -3.81 5.79
N PRO A 169 -2.37 -3.69 4.56
CA PRO A 169 -2.72 -2.40 3.98
C PRO A 169 -3.73 -1.60 4.82
N PHE A 170 -4.68 -2.26 5.49
CA PHE A 170 -5.64 -1.59 6.39
C PHE A 170 -4.95 -0.77 7.49
N HIS A 171 -3.87 -1.27 8.07
CA HIS A 171 -3.19 -0.57 9.17
C HIS A 171 -2.19 0.46 8.66
N LYS A 172 -1.39 0.08 7.64
CA LYS A 172 -0.27 0.91 7.19
C LYS A 172 -0.68 2.02 6.23
N GLU A 173 -1.51 1.72 5.22
CA GLU A 173 -1.80 2.68 4.16
C GLU A 173 -2.89 3.67 4.56
N ILE A 174 -3.94 3.21 5.25
CA ILE A 174 -4.99 4.09 5.77
C ILE A 174 -4.38 5.15 6.69
N LEU A 175 -3.58 4.73 7.67
CA LEU A 175 -2.93 5.66 8.60
C LEU A 175 -2.03 6.66 7.86
N ARG A 176 -1.32 6.21 6.82
CA ARG A 176 -0.40 7.05 6.06
C ARG A 176 -1.14 8.10 5.24
N ILE A 177 -2.22 7.72 4.56
CA ILE A 177 -3.09 8.66 3.81
C ILE A 177 -3.63 9.74 4.76
N HIS A 178 -4.14 9.34 5.95
CA HIS A 178 -4.65 10.31 6.93
C HIS A 178 -3.57 11.25 7.44
N LEU A 179 -2.38 10.72 7.75
CA LEU A 179 -1.25 11.53 8.21
C LEU A 179 -0.82 12.54 7.15
N MET A 180 -0.83 12.15 5.87
CA MET A 180 -0.52 13.06 4.76
C MET A 180 -1.56 14.16 4.58
N ILE A 181 -2.85 13.82 4.65
CA ILE A 181 -3.95 14.80 4.58
C ILE A 181 -3.79 15.84 5.69
N ILE A 182 -3.45 15.41 6.91
CA ILE A 182 -3.22 16.30 8.04
C ILE A 182 -1.95 17.15 7.85
N ALA A 183 -0.85 16.56 7.38
CA ALA A 183 0.43 17.25 7.24
C ALA A 183 0.47 18.27 6.09
N MET A 184 -0.24 17.99 5.00
CA MET A 184 -0.26 18.79 3.78
C MET A 184 -0.50 20.29 4.02
N PRO A 185 -1.58 20.75 4.70
CA PRO A 185 -1.81 22.19 4.89
C PRO A 185 -0.67 22.87 5.64
N PHE A 186 -0.08 22.22 6.64
CA PHE A 186 1.04 22.79 7.41
C PHE A 186 2.30 22.91 6.55
N PHE A 187 2.63 21.89 5.77
CA PHE A 187 3.79 21.92 4.88
C PHE A 187 3.61 22.90 3.73
N SER A 188 2.41 22.98 3.14
CA SER A 188 2.09 23.97 2.11
C SER A 188 2.24 25.39 2.63
N LEU A 189 1.67 25.70 3.81
CA LEU A 189 1.76 27.03 4.41
C LEU A 189 3.20 27.39 4.79
N MET A 190 3.93 26.46 5.38
CA MET A 190 5.34 26.65 5.74
C MET A 190 6.21 26.88 4.50
N ALA A 191 6.05 26.07 3.46
CA ALA A 191 6.78 26.23 2.21
C ALA A 191 6.43 27.57 1.55
N TRP A 192 5.15 27.94 1.50
CA TRP A 192 4.73 29.24 0.97
C TRP A 192 5.29 30.43 1.76
N ALA A 193 5.38 30.31 3.09
CA ALA A 193 5.96 31.36 3.92
C ALA A 193 7.45 31.62 3.58
N ILE A 194 8.19 30.57 3.23
CA ILE A 194 9.65 30.61 3.00
C ILE A 194 9.98 30.91 1.53
N VAL A 195 9.37 30.18 0.58
CA VAL A 195 9.73 30.22 -0.84
C VAL A 195 8.65 30.80 -1.76
N LYS A 196 7.53 31.28 -1.19
CA LYS A 196 6.44 31.98 -1.90
C LYS A 196 5.91 31.15 -3.07
N ASP A 197 6.03 31.62 -4.30
CA ASP A 197 5.40 31.02 -5.48
C ASP A 197 6.00 29.65 -5.84
N ALA A 198 7.23 29.35 -5.38
CA ALA A 198 7.89 28.06 -5.58
C ALA A 198 7.55 27.00 -4.50
N TYR A 199 6.46 27.18 -3.75
CA TYR A 199 6.14 26.32 -2.60
C TYR A 199 5.75 24.88 -2.96
N GLN A 200 5.14 24.64 -4.13
CA GLN A 200 4.64 23.32 -4.51
C GLN A 200 5.75 22.24 -4.54
N PRO A 201 6.86 22.40 -5.26
CA PRO A 201 7.93 21.39 -5.29
C PRO A 201 8.51 21.14 -3.89
N VAL A 202 8.70 22.20 -3.09
CA VAL A 202 9.19 22.06 -1.71
C VAL A 202 8.22 21.27 -0.84
N THR A 203 6.91 21.57 -0.96
CA THR A 203 5.86 20.86 -0.23
C THR A 203 5.82 19.39 -0.60
N ILE A 204 5.89 19.07 -1.90
CA ILE A 204 5.90 17.69 -2.40
C ILE A 204 7.12 16.92 -1.88
N LEU A 205 8.31 17.53 -1.89
CA LEU A 205 9.51 16.90 -1.34
C LEU A 205 9.38 16.63 0.16
N LEU A 206 8.82 17.57 0.93
CA LEU A 206 8.59 17.37 2.37
C LEU A 206 7.57 16.26 2.63
N LEU A 207 6.47 16.22 1.87
CA LEU A 207 5.47 15.17 1.99
C LEU A 207 5.99 13.81 1.52
N MET A 208 6.79 13.74 0.46
CA MET A 208 7.50 12.52 0.05
C MET A 208 8.48 12.05 1.13
N GLY A 209 9.21 12.97 1.75
CA GLY A 209 10.10 12.67 2.87
C GLY A 209 9.33 12.06 4.04
N LEU A 210 8.19 12.65 4.40
CA LEU A 210 7.28 12.13 5.40
C LEU A 210 6.73 10.74 5.01
N PHE A 211 6.38 10.55 3.74
CA PHE A 211 5.80 9.32 3.24
C PHE A 211 6.79 8.14 3.24
N TYR A 212 8.03 8.37 2.80
CA TYR A 212 9.03 7.31 2.64
C TYR A 212 9.99 7.16 3.83
N LEU A 213 10.37 8.27 4.48
CA LEU A 213 11.44 8.29 5.49
C LEU A 213 10.91 8.24 6.92
N LEU A 214 9.60 8.48 7.14
CA LEU A 214 9.04 8.40 8.48
C LEU A 214 9.19 6.97 9.03
N PRO A 215 9.80 6.80 10.21
CA PRO A 215 10.07 5.48 10.75
C PRO A 215 8.76 4.73 11.02
N GLN A 216 8.60 3.60 10.34
CA GLN A 216 7.49 2.70 10.57
C GLN A 216 7.73 1.94 11.88
N LYS A 217 6.73 1.92 12.77
CA LYS A 217 6.77 1.04 13.95
C LYS A 217 6.73 -0.41 13.46
N THR A 218 7.83 -1.14 13.66
CA THR A 218 7.80 -2.60 13.56
C THR A 218 7.01 -3.09 14.77
N PRO A 219 5.90 -3.82 14.60
CA PRO A 219 5.32 -4.56 15.71
C PRO A 219 6.41 -5.53 16.17
N GLU A 220 6.77 -5.48 17.46
CA GLU A 220 7.66 -6.48 18.04
C GLU A 220 7.11 -7.87 17.73
N ASP A 221 8.02 -8.75 17.30
CA ASP A 221 7.72 -10.15 17.09
C ASP A 221 7.31 -10.78 18.44
N PRO A 222 6.10 -11.38 18.56
CA PRO A 222 5.72 -12.05 19.79
C PRO A 222 6.56 -13.30 20.10
N SER A 223 7.49 -13.69 19.22
CA SER A 223 8.40 -14.82 19.44
C SER A 223 9.36 -14.65 20.62
N GLY A 224 9.40 -13.47 21.26
CA GLY A 224 10.10 -13.24 22.53
C GLY A 224 9.47 -13.92 23.76
N ILE A 225 8.28 -14.53 23.64
CA ILE A 225 7.65 -15.30 24.73
C ILE A 225 7.73 -16.80 24.41
N ARG A 226 8.94 -17.35 24.34
CA ARG A 226 9.21 -18.78 24.59
C ARG A 226 10.70 -19.01 24.78
N MET A 227 11.21 -18.74 25.99
CA MET A 227 12.32 -19.51 26.58
C MET A 227 12.54 -19.20 28.07
N GLU A 228 11.48 -19.07 28.87
CA GLU A 228 11.58 -19.22 30.33
C GLU A 228 10.32 -19.94 30.85
N ALA A 229 10.27 -21.24 30.62
CA ALA A 229 9.53 -22.17 31.46
C ALA A 229 10.28 -23.49 31.43
N LEU A 230 10.96 -23.75 32.55
CA LEU A 230 11.47 -25.05 32.98
C LEU A 230 10.41 -26.14 32.81
#